data_AF-A0A9E6CAL1-F1
#
_entry.id   AF-A0A9E6CAL1-F1
#
_cell.length_a   1.000
_cell.length_b   1.000
_cell.length_c   1.000
_cell.angle_alpha   90.00
_cell.angle_beta   90.00
_cell.angle_gamma   90.00
#
_symmetry.space_group_name_H-M   'P 1'
#
loop_
_entity.id
_entity.type
_entity.pdbx_description
1 polymer ?
#
loop_
_entity_poly.entity_id
_entity_poly.type
_entity_poly.pdbx_seq_one_letter_code
_entity_poly.pdbx_strand_id
1 'polypeptide(L)' 'MEEQMTDGAKKFRENVFTSSVRAGKRTYYFDVKETKNGEKYITVTERKRRYNEDGSYKVEKHKIFLYKED' A
#
# COMPACT_ATOMS: atom_id res chain seq x y z
N MET A 1 -6.97 -20.91 18.59
CA MET A 1 -5.75 -20.31 18.01
C MET A 1 -6.01 -20.18 16.52
N GLU A 2 -6.91 -19.26 16.19
CA GLU A 2 -7.51 -19.10 14.87
C GLU A 2 -7.13 -17.72 14.34
N GLU A 3 -6.96 -17.62 13.03
CA GLU A 3 -6.69 -16.40 12.26
C GLU A 3 -5.31 -15.74 12.39
N GLN A 4 -4.34 -16.28 11.64
CA GLN A 4 -3.37 -15.46 10.91
C GLN A 4 -3.29 -15.94 9.45
N MET A 5 -4.43 -15.99 8.76
CA MET A 5 -4.47 -16.15 7.32
C MET A 5 -4.19 -14.80 6.64
N THR A 6 -2.90 -14.57 6.38
CA THR A 6 -2.30 -13.67 5.37
C THR A 6 -3.25 -12.69 4.65
N ASP A 7 -3.38 -11.48 5.21
CA ASP A 7 -4.03 -10.28 4.65
C ASP A 7 -3.56 -9.92 3.21
N GLY A 8 -2.40 -10.44 2.79
CA GLY A 8 -1.85 -10.23 1.45
C GLY A 8 -2.60 -10.96 0.32
N ALA A 9 -3.17 -12.15 0.58
CA ALA A 9 -3.84 -12.95 -0.45
C ALA A 9 -5.23 -12.41 -0.80
N LYS A 10 -5.96 -11.86 0.19
CA LYS A 10 -7.26 -11.20 -0.04
C LYS A 10 -7.10 -9.91 -0.86
N LYS A 11 -6.08 -9.10 -0.54
CA LYS A 11 -5.79 -7.85 -1.25
C LYS A 11 -5.54 -8.05 -2.75
N PHE A 12 -4.88 -9.14 -3.14
CA PHE A 12 -4.59 -9.41 -4.55
C PHE A 12 -5.85 -9.69 -5.38
N ARG A 13 -6.90 -10.28 -4.80
CA ARG A 13 -8.15 -10.58 -5.51
C ARG A 13 -8.99 -9.35 -5.82
N GLU A 14 -8.84 -8.27 -5.06
CA GLU A 14 -9.63 -7.04 -5.22
C GLU A 14 -8.88 -5.95 -6.00
N ASN A 15 -7.60 -6.17 -6.32
CA ASN A 15 -6.78 -5.22 -7.03
C ASN A 15 -6.88 -5.47 -8.54
N VAL A 16 -7.33 -4.46 -9.29
CA VAL A 16 -7.34 -4.47 -10.77
C VAL A 16 -5.91 -4.34 -11.31
N PHE A 17 -5.08 -3.56 -10.62
CA PHE A 17 -3.67 -3.37 -10.98
C PHE A 17 -2.85 -3.05 -9.73
N THR A 18 -1.63 -3.57 -9.65
CA THR A 18 -0.66 -3.22 -8.60
C THR A 18 0.67 -2.91 -9.26
N SER A 19 1.25 -1.75 -8.92
CA SER A 19 2.60 -1.38 -9.31
C SER A 19 3.43 -0.97 -8.11
N SER A 20 4.67 -1.45 -8.04
CA SER A 20 5.61 -1.10 -6.98
C SER A 20 6.78 -0.30 -7.54
N VAL A 21 7.02 0.88 -6.99
CA VAL A 21 8.14 1.76 -7.38
C VAL A 21 9.07 1.97 -6.19
N ARG A 22 10.37 1.70 -6.38
CA ARG A 22 11.39 1.95 -5.36
C ARG A 22 12.11 3.26 -5.66
N ALA A 23 12.09 4.17 -4.69
CA ALA A 23 12.77 5.47 -4.75
C ALA A 23 13.71 5.61 -3.55
N GLY A 24 14.92 5.05 -3.66
CA GLY A 24 15.92 5.06 -2.60
C GLY A 24 15.43 4.38 -1.31
N LYS A 25 15.23 5.18 -0.24
CA LYS A 25 14.74 4.73 1.07
C LYS A 25 13.21 4.62 1.16
N ARG A 26 12.50 5.01 0.09
CA ARG A 26 11.04 4.95 -0.02
C ARG A 26 10.62 3.86 -1.00
N THR A 27 9.52 3.20 -0.70
CA THR A 27 8.87 2.24 -1.61
C THR A 27 7.41 2.62 -1.71
N TYR A 28 6.97 2.92 -2.93
CA TYR A 28 5.60 3.23 -3.26
C TYR A 28 4.91 2.00 -3.81
N TYR A 29 3.68 1.78 -3.36
CA TYR A 29 2.78 0.78 -3.90
C TYR A 29 1.54 1.50 -4.39
N PHE A 30 1.26 1.37 -5.68
CA PHE A 30 0.08 1.91 -6.34
C PHE A 30 -0.86 0.76 -6.63
N ASP A 31 -1.98 0.71 -5.91
CA ASP A 31 -3.03 -0.29 -6.10
C ASP A 31 -4.25 0.37 -6.73
N VAL A 32 -4.65 -0.06 -7.92
CA VAL A 32 -5.94 0.32 -8.52
C VAL A 32 -6.97 -0.70 -8.09
N LYS A 33 -8.04 -0.22 -7.47
CA LYS A 33 -9.16 -1.04 -6.97
C LYS A 33 -10.45 -0.54 -7.58
N GLU A 34 -11.43 -1.41 -7.64
CA GLU A 34 -12.78 -1.09 -8.10
C GLU A 34 -13.77 -1.29 -6.96
N THR A 35 -14.71 -0.36 -6.80
CA THR A 35 -15.83 -0.51 -5.88
C THR A 35 -16.84 -1.50 -6.46
N LYS A 36 -17.79 -1.95 -5.63
CA LYS A 36 -18.88 -2.81 -6.12
C LYS A 36 -19.75 -2.15 -7.19
N ASN A 37 -19.71 -0.81 -7.27
CA ASN A 37 -20.47 -0.02 -8.24
C ASN A 37 -19.71 0.18 -9.57
N GLY A 38 -18.50 -0.39 -9.71
CA GLY A 38 -17.66 -0.24 -10.90
C GLY A 38 -16.78 1.01 -10.90
N GLU A 39 -16.75 1.78 -9.81
CA GLU A 39 -15.95 3.00 -9.71
C GLU A 39 -14.52 2.67 -9.30
N LYS A 40 -13.54 3.28 -9.98
CA LYS A 40 -12.13 3.00 -9.74
C LYS A 40 -11.53 4.04 -8.80
N TYR A 41 -10.73 3.56 -7.87
CA TYR A 41 -9.95 4.39 -6.95
C TYR A 41 -8.53 3.86 -6.86
N ILE A 42 -7.59 4.74 -6.53
CA ILE A 42 -6.18 4.40 -6.38
C ILE A 42 -5.85 4.45 -4.90
N THR A 43 -5.21 3.41 -4.40
CA THR A 43 -4.56 3.42 -3.08
C THR A 43 -3.07 3.58 -3.29
N VAL A 44 -2.49 4.62 -2.71
CA VAL A 44 -1.04 4.82 -2.68
C VAL A 44 -0.54 4.49 -1.28
N THR A 45 0.34 3.50 -1.17
CA THR A 45 1.04 3.19 0.08
C THR A 45 2.51 3.56 -0.04
N GLU A 46 2.98 4.51 0.74
CA GLU A 46 4.41 4.80 0.91
C GLU A 46 4.94 4.03 2.12
N ARG A 47 6.02 3.27 1.94
CA ARG A 47 6.85 2.77 3.03
C ARG A 47 8.17 3.50 3.01
N LYS A 48 8.49 4.21 4.08
CA LYS A 48 9.73 4.96 4.23
C LYS A 48 10.56 4.38 5.36
N ARG A 49 11.79 3.98 5.05
CA ARG A 49 12.77 3.57 6.06
C ARG A 49 13.48 4.81 6.59
N ARG A 50 13.23 5.17 7.84
CA ARG A 50 14.04 6.13 8.60
C ARG A 50 15.09 5.37 9.40
N TYR A 51 16.33 5.83 9.33
CA TYR A 51 17.42 5.36 10.16
C TYR A 51 17.61 6.39 11.25
N ASN A 52 17.69 5.92 12.49
CA ASN A 52 18.01 6.75 13.65
C ASN A 52 19.53 6.73 13.86
N GLU A 53 20.05 7.68 14.65
CA GLU A 53 21.50 7.83 14.92
C GLU A 53 22.09 6.65 15.72
N ASP A 54 21.26 5.91 16.46
CA ASP A 54 21.63 4.70 17.19
C ASP A 54 21.73 3.44 16.29
N GLY A 55 21.51 3.60 14.98
CA GLY A 55 21.56 2.49 14.02
C GLY A 55 20.26 1.68 13.93
N SER A 56 19.26 1.97 14.78
CA SER A 56 17.92 1.43 14.62
C SER A 56 17.22 2.04 13.40
N TYR A 57 16.26 1.31 12.81
CA TYR A 57 15.44 1.83 11.72
C TYR A 57 13.96 1.70 12.04
N LYS A 58 13.20 2.74 11.69
CA LYS A 58 11.74 2.76 11.78
C LYS A 58 11.16 2.79 10.37
N VAL A 59 10.15 1.96 10.13
CA VAL A 59 9.38 1.98 8.88
C VAL A 59 8.14 2.81 9.11
N GLU A 60 8.08 3.97 8.47
CA GLU A 60 6.89 4.81 8.40
C GLU A 60 6.02 4.31 7.24
N LYS A 61 4.73 4.11 7.49
CA LYS A 61 3.74 3.71 6.48
C LYS A 61 2.73 4.82 6.32
N HIS A 62 2.66 5.40 5.13
CA HIS A 62 1.60 6.33 4.74
C HIS A 62 0.67 5.64 3.77
N LYS A 63 -0.64 5.78 3.95
CA LYS A 63 -1.65 5.21 3.08
C LYS A 63 -2.64 6.29 2.69
N ILE A 64 -2.77 6.52 1.39
CA ILE A 64 -3.65 7.53 0.80
C ILE A 64 -4.63 6.81 -0.11
N PHE A 65 -5.87 7.26 -0.10
CA PHE A 65 -6.92 6.85 -1.02
C PHE A 65 -7.25 8.05 -1.91
N LEU A 66 -7.24 7.83 -3.22
CA LEU A 66 -7.58 8.83 -4.22
C LEU A 66 -8.79 8.32 -4.99
N TYR A 67 -9.89 9.06 -4.90
CA TYR A 67 -11.12 8.81 -5.65
C TYR A 67 -11.12 9.66 -6.91
N LYS A 68 -11.89 9.26 -7.93
CA LYS A 68 -11.93 9.96 -9.21
C LYS A 68 -12.52 11.37 -9.12
N GLU A 69 -13.33 11.62 -8.09
CA GLU A 69 -14.05 12.89 -7.89
C GLU A 69 -13.20 13.98 -7.20
N ASP A 70 -12.04 13.61 -6.63
CA ASP A 70 -11.09 14.50 -5.94
C ASP A 70 -9.80 14.69 -6.77
#